data_AF-A0A2H5N4Y9-F1
#
_entry.id   AF-A0A2H5N4Y9-F1
#
_cell.length_a   1.000
_cell.length_b   1.000
_cell.length_c   1.000
_cell.angle_alpha   90.00
_cell.angle_beta   90.00
_cell.angle_gamma   90.00
#
_symmetry.space_group_name_H-M   'P 1'
#
loop_
_entity.id
_entity.type
_entity.pdbx_description
1 polymer ?
#
loop_
_entity_poly.entity_id
_entity_poly.type
_entity_poly.pdbx_seq_one_letter_code
_entity_poly.pdbx_strand_id
1 'polypeptide(L)'
;MAVKEDVQENVREPLMPIENILSHEDGGAGDRTNNKKAMRVSSVFCVAGWLAIYFAELMICAGVSVAFIIGTVLTWRALALTGIIPCAILFLGLFFIPESPRWLAKTGKEKEFEAALQKLRGKDADITHEAAEIQDYIETLERLPKAGMLDLFQRRYLRSVTIGVGLMVFQQFGGINGICFTAALFLSQQA
;
A
#
# COMPACT_ATOMS: atom_id res chain seq x y z
N MET A 1 72.78 -5.46 39.32
CA MET A 1 72.63 -6.41 38.19
C MET A 1 71.14 -6.77 38.04
N ALA A 2 70.27 -5.76 37.97
CA ALA A 2 68.80 -5.92 38.02
C ALA A 2 68.12 -4.82 37.18
N VAL A 3 68.68 -4.54 35.99
CA VAL A 3 68.16 -3.54 35.03
C VAL A 3 67.99 -4.19 33.64
N LYS A 4 67.96 -5.52 33.58
CA LYS A 4 67.93 -6.27 32.31
C LYS A 4 66.66 -7.08 32.08
N GLU A 5 65.68 -7.01 32.98
CA GLU A 5 64.42 -7.77 32.87
C GLU A 5 63.21 -6.93 32.41
N ASP A 6 63.22 -5.59 32.54
CA ASP A 6 62.03 -4.78 32.22
C ASP A 6 61.83 -4.42 30.73
N VAL A 7 62.76 -4.80 29.84
CA VAL A 7 62.68 -4.43 28.40
C VAL A 7 62.08 -5.54 27.53
N GLN A 8 61.82 -6.74 28.08
CA GLN A 8 61.25 -7.86 27.31
C GLN A 8 59.74 -8.05 27.49
N GLU A 9 59.08 -7.27 28.35
CA GLU A 9 57.64 -7.38 28.61
C GLU A 9 56.79 -6.28 27.95
N ASN A 10 57.37 -5.49 27.02
CA ASN A 10 56.64 -4.42 26.32
C ASN A 10 56.53 -4.60 24.80
N VAL A 11 56.66 -5.83 24.29
CA VAL A 11 56.44 -6.15 22.87
C VAL A 11 55.51 -7.36 22.74
N ARG A 12 54.30 -7.21 23.26
CA ARG A 12 53.16 -8.09 22.96
C ARG A 12 51.88 -7.27 22.85
N GLU A 13 51.82 -6.38 21.85
CA GLU A 13 50.53 -6.09 21.24
C GLU A 13 50.15 -7.29 20.34
N PRO A 14 49.00 -7.93 20.54
CA PRO A 14 48.51 -8.90 19.57
C PRO A 14 48.12 -8.14 18.31
N LEU A 15 48.91 -8.33 17.26
CA LEU A 15 48.59 -7.88 15.91
C LEU A 15 47.18 -8.36 15.57
N MET A 16 46.20 -7.45 15.48
CA MET A 16 44.86 -7.83 15.04
C MET A 16 44.95 -8.38 13.61
N PRO A 17 44.42 -9.57 13.33
CA PRO A 17 44.40 -10.13 11.98
C PRO A 17 43.62 -9.21 11.05
N ILE A 18 44.21 -8.82 9.91
CA ILE A 18 43.58 -7.97 8.86
C ILE A 18 42.24 -8.56 8.38
N GLU A 19 42.05 -9.86 8.53
CA GLU A 19 40.83 -10.61 8.22
C GLU A 19 39.59 -10.17 9.05
N ASN A 20 39.79 -9.67 10.28
CA ASN A 20 38.71 -9.16 11.13
C ASN A 20 38.23 -7.76 10.70
N ILE A 21 39.07 -6.96 10.04
CA ILE A 21 38.71 -5.61 9.56
C ILE A 21 37.92 -5.72 8.24
N LEU A 22 38.32 -6.63 7.34
CA LEU A 22 37.57 -6.94 6.11
C LEU A 22 36.18 -7.52 6.43
N SER A 23 36.08 -8.42 7.40
CA SER A 23 34.80 -9.00 7.81
C SER A 23 33.83 -7.98 8.42
N HIS A 24 34.35 -6.89 9.03
CA HIS A 24 33.53 -5.83 9.64
C HIS A 24 33.11 -4.76 8.62
N GLU A 25 33.87 -4.54 7.54
CA GLU A 25 33.46 -3.69 6.40
C GLU A 25 32.42 -4.37 5.49
N ASP A 26 32.56 -5.67 5.25
CA ASP A 26 31.63 -6.43 4.39
C ASP A 26 30.22 -6.55 5.00
N GLY A 27 30.13 -6.67 6.32
CA GLY A 27 28.84 -6.65 7.04
C GLY A 27 28.11 -5.29 6.98
N GLY A 28 28.86 -4.18 6.94
CA GLY A 28 28.30 -2.84 6.82
C GLY A 28 27.95 -2.43 5.39
N ALA A 29 28.68 -2.96 4.40
CA ALA A 29 28.39 -2.77 2.98
C ALA A 29 27.07 -3.44 2.58
N GLY A 30 26.81 -4.66 3.07
CA GLY A 30 25.56 -5.38 2.84
C GLY A 30 24.33 -4.63 3.36
N ASP A 31 24.39 -4.14 4.60
CA ASP A 31 23.29 -3.41 5.25
C ASP A 31 23.05 -2.02 4.60
N ARG A 32 24.11 -1.28 4.27
CA ARG A 32 23.98 0.02 3.57
C ARG A 32 23.40 -0.14 2.17
N THR A 33 23.72 -1.24 1.49
CA THR A 33 23.17 -1.54 0.16
C THR A 33 21.71 -2.00 0.26
N ASN A 34 21.36 -2.76 1.29
CA ASN A 34 19.97 -3.17 1.57
C ASN A 34 19.09 -1.97 1.94
N ASN A 35 19.58 -1.04 2.76
CA ASN A 35 18.88 0.20 3.12
C ASN A 35 18.73 1.17 1.95
N LYS A 36 19.74 1.28 1.07
CA LYS A 36 19.62 2.06 -0.19
C LYS A 36 18.61 1.45 -1.15
N LYS A 37 18.58 0.12 -1.27
CA LYS A 37 17.56 -0.60 -2.06
C LYS A 37 16.17 -0.37 -1.45
N ALA A 38 16.00 -0.52 -0.14
CA ALA A 38 14.76 -0.26 0.57
C ALA A 38 14.26 1.18 0.39
N MET A 39 15.15 2.16 0.44
CA MET A 39 14.81 3.57 0.21
C MET A 39 14.34 3.83 -1.22
N ARG A 40 15.01 3.25 -2.22
CA ARG A 40 14.60 3.35 -3.63
C ARG A 40 13.23 2.70 -3.88
N VAL A 41 13.02 1.54 -3.28
CA VAL A 41 11.75 0.80 -3.35
C VAL A 41 10.61 1.64 -2.76
N SER A 42 10.83 2.25 -1.58
CA SER A 42 9.86 3.16 -0.95
C SER A 42 9.53 4.37 -1.83
N SER A 43 10.54 5.03 -2.41
CA SER A 43 10.31 6.18 -3.29
C SER A 43 9.53 5.81 -4.56
N VAL A 44 9.82 4.65 -5.16
CA VAL A 44 9.07 4.17 -6.33
C VAL A 44 7.61 3.89 -5.96
N PHE A 45 7.35 3.27 -4.81
CA PHE A 45 5.98 3.07 -4.32
C PHE A 45 5.25 4.39 -4.07
N CYS A 46 5.92 5.39 -3.49
CA CYS A 46 5.35 6.71 -3.29
C CYS A 46 5.00 7.39 -4.62
N VAL A 47 5.91 7.41 -5.60
CA VAL A 47 5.66 8.06 -6.90
C VAL A 47 4.57 7.33 -7.68
N ALA A 48 4.58 5.99 -7.70
CA ALA A 48 3.54 5.20 -8.34
C ALA A 48 2.16 5.43 -7.70
N GLY A 49 2.11 5.51 -6.36
CA GLY A 49 0.90 5.84 -5.62
C GLY A 49 0.35 7.23 -5.96
N TRP A 50 1.20 8.25 -5.96
CA TRP A 50 0.81 9.61 -6.36
C TRP A 50 0.33 9.67 -7.80
N LEU A 51 1.02 9.01 -8.73
CA LEU A 51 0.62 8.96 -10.14
C LEU A 51 -0.74 8.28 -10.32
N ALA A 52 -0.99 7.17 -9.61
CA ALA A 52 -2.27 6.48 -9.65
C ALA A 52 -3.42 7.35 -9.11
N ILE A 53 -3.18 8.11 -8.04
CA ILE A 53 -4.14 9.07 -7.49
C ILE A 53 -4.47 10.15 -8.53
N TYR A 54 -3.46 10.76 -9.15
CA TYR A 54 -3.69 11.77 -10.19
C TYR A 54 -4.44 11.20 -11.40
N PHE A 55 -4.11 9.99 -11.83
CA PHE A 55 -4.79 9.34 -12.94
C PHE A 55 -6.26 9.04 -12.61
N ALA A 56 -6.54 8.55 -11.40
CA ALA A 56 -7.91 8.31 -10.95
C ALA A 56 -8.73 9.62 -10.89
N GLU A 57 -8.14 10.69 -10.36
CA GLU A 57 -8.78 12.01 -10.29
C GLU A 57 -9.12 12.56 -11.67
N LEU A 58 -8.21 12.40 -12.64
CA LEU A 58 -8.45 12.78 -14.04
C LEU A 58 -9.63 12.02 -14.66
N MET A 59 -9.71 10.70 -14.41
CA MET A 59 -10.82 9.88 -14.89
C MET A 59 -12.17 10.29 -14.28
N ILE A 60 -12.18 10.64 -12.99
CA ILE A 60 -13.39 11.14 -12.29
C ILE A 60 -13.82 12.48 -12.89
N CYS A 61 -12.90 13.45 -13.00
CA CYS A 61 -13.20 14.76 -13.58
C CYS A 61 -13.68 14.66 -15.03
N ALA A 62 -13.06 13.80 -15.85
CA ALA A 62 -13.48 13.54 -17.22
C ALA A 62 -14.89 12.92 -17.27
N GLY A 63 -15.15 11.91 -16.42
CA GLY A 63 -16.46 11.26 -16.34
C GLY A 63 -17.57 12.23 -15.93
N VAL A 64 -17.32 13.06 -14.91
CA VAL A 64 -18.25 14.11 -14.46
C VAL A 64 -18.50 15.12 -15.57
N SER A 65 -17.46 15.58 -16.28
CA SER A 65 -17.59 16.53 -17.38
C SER A 65 -18.47 15.97 -18.52
N VAL A 66 -18.28 14.70 -18.89
CA VAL A 66 -19.13 14.03 -19.89
C VAL A 66 -20.57 13.91 -19.39
N ALA A 67 -20.77 13.54 -18.12
CA ALA A 67 -22.10 13.46 -17.53
C ALA A 67 -22.82 14.82 -17.52
N PHE A 68 -22.10 15.93 -17.28
CA PHE A 68 -22.65 17.28 -17.36
C PHE A 68 -23.05 17.67 -18.78
N ILE A 69 -22.23 17.37 -19.80
CA ILE A 69 -22.57 17.64 -21.22
C ILE A 69 -23.81 16.83 -21.66
N ILE A 70 -23.92 15.59 -21.20
CA ILE A 70 -25.10 14.75 -21.45
C ILE A 70 -26.32 15.33 -20.71
N GLY A 71 -26.12 15.84 -19.50
CA GLY A 71 -27.15 16.47 -18.67
C GLY A 71 -27.71 17.80 -19.20
N THR A 72 -26.99 18.53 -20.06
CA THR A 72 -27.55 19.74 -20.71
C THR A 72 -28.56 19.40 -21.81
N VAL A 73 -28.45 18.21 -22.41
CA VAL A 73 -29.34 17.75 -23.51
C VAL A 73 -30.48 16.88 -22.97
N LEU A 74 -30.30 16.22 -21.83
CA LEU A 74 -31.24 15.25 -21.27
C LEU A 74 -31.93 15.74 -19.99
N THR A 75 -33.19 15.36 -19.81
CA THR A 75 -33.96 15.67 -18.61
C THR A 75 -33.33 15.03 -17.37
N TRP A 76 -33.49 15.63 -16.18
CA TRP A 76 -32.92 15.13 -14.91
C TRP A 76 -33.23 13.65 -14.61
N ARG A 77 -34.39 13.15 -15.08
CA ARG A 77 -34.78 11.72 -14.97
C ARG A 77 -33.93 10.81 -15.83
N ALA A 78 -33.61 11.24 -17.06
CA ALA A 78 -32.73 10.49 -17.95
C ALA A 78 -31.29 10.51 -17.43
N LEU A 79 -30.84 11.62 -16.83
CA LEU A 79 -29.54 11.70 -16.17
C LEU A 79 -29.42 10.68 -15.01
N ALA A 80 -30.47 10.57 -14.17
CA ALA A 80 -30.52 9.55 -13.12
C ALA A 80 -30.46 8.12 -13.68
N LEU A 81 -31.16 7.85 -14.79
CA LEU A 81 -31.11 6.55 -15.47
C LEU A 81 -29.72 6.24 -16.03
N THR A 82 -29.01 7.23 -16.59
CA THR A 82 -27.63 7.03 -17.07
C THR A 82 -26.66 6.70 -15.95
N GLY A 83 -26.85 7.24 -14.73
CA GLY A 83 -26.06 6.88 -13.55
C GLY A 83 -26.29 5.46 -13.05
N ILE A 84 -27.45 4.85 -13.33
CA ILE A 84 -27.75 3.45 -12.98
C ILE A 84 -26.95 2.49 -13.87
N ILE A 85 -26.63 2.87 -15.11
CA ILE A 85 -25.90 2.02 -16.06
C ILE A 85 -24.52 1.58 -15.52
N PRO A 86 -23.60 2.48 -15.12
CA PRO A 86 -22.31 2.06 -14.56
C PRO A 86 -22.47 1.30 -13.24
N CYS A 87 -23.45 1.65 -12.40
CA CYS A 87 -23.76 0.91 -11.18
C CYS A 87 -24.19 -0.54 -11.47
N ALA A 88 -25.04 -0.75 -12.49
CA ALA A 88 -25.46 -2.08 -12.90
C ALA A 88 -24.30 -2.89 -13.50
N ILE A 89 -23.44 -2.25 -14.30
CA ILE A 89 -22.23 -2.89 -14.84
C ILE A 89 -21.30 -3.33 -13.71
N LEU A 90 -21.06 -2.47 -12.71
CA LEU A 90 -20.24 -2.80 -11.54
C LEU A 90 -20.86 -3.92 -10.72
N PHE A 91 -22.19 -3.89 -10.53
CA PHE A 91 -22.93 -4.92 -9.80
C PHE A 91 -22.83 -6.28 -10.50
N LEU A 92 -22.96 -6.32 -11.83
CA LEU A 92 -22.76 -7.54 -12.60
C LEU A 92 -21.30 -7.99 -12.59
N GLY A 93 -20.36 -7.05 -12.63
CA GLY A 93 -18.92 -7.32 -12.51
C GLY A 93 -18.52 -7.96 -11.18
N LEU A 94 -19.23 -7.64 -10.09
CA LEU A 94 -18.99 -8.24 -8.79
C LEU A 94 -19.16 -9.77 -8.79
N PHE A 95 -20.06 -10.31 -9.61
CA PHE A 95 -20.23 -11.76 -9.75
C PHE A 95 -19.07 -12.45 -10.48
N PHE A 96 -18.29 -11.73 -11.29
CA PHE A 96 -17.13 -12.28 -11.99
C PHE A 96 -15.86 -12.26 -11.16
N ILE A 97 -15.73 -11.29 -10.24
CA ILE A 97 -14.57 -11.11 -9.38
C ILE A 97 -14.61 -12.19 -8.28
N PRO A 98 -13.61 -13.12 -8.23
CA PRO A 98 -13.54 -14.07 -7.14
C PRO A 98 -13.38 -13.32 -5.81
N GLU A 99 -13.97 -13.86 -4.75
CA GLU A 99 -13.80 -13.32 -3.41
C GLU A 99 -12.32 -13.25 -3.02
N SER A 100 -11.96 -12.32 -2.14
CA SER A 100 -10.58 -12.10 -1.74
C SER A 100 -10.00 -13.38 -1.12
N PRO A 101 -8.91 -13.96 -1.66
CA PRO A 101 -8.33 -15.21 -1.14
C PRO A 101 -7.89 -15.07 0.31
N ARG A 102 -7.48 -13.87 0.75
CA ARG A 102 -7.13 -13.58 2.15
C ARG A 102 -8.33 -13.67 3.09
N TRP A 103 -9.52 -13.28 2.62
CA TRP A 103 -10.74 -13.38 3.41
C TRP A 103 -11.21 -14.84 3.51
N LEU A 104 -11.10 -15.60 2.41
CA LEU A 104 -11.43 -17.02 2.36
C LEU A 104 -10.53 -17.86 3.28
N ALA A 105 -9.21 -17.56 3.27
CA ALA A 105 -8.25 -18.20 4.16
C ALA A 105 -8.54 -17.90 5.64
N LYS A 106 -8.92 -16.66 5.98
CA LYS A 106 -9.34 -16.28 7.34
C LYS A 106 -10.64 -16.97 7.80
N THR A 107 -11.52 -17.31 6.86
CA THR A 107 -12.81 -17.96 7.16
C THR A 107 -12.68 -19.49 7.25
N GLY A 108 -11.49 -20.05 7.00
CA GLY A 108 -11.23 -21.49 7.06
C GLY A 108 -11.75 -22.27 5.86
N LYS A 109 -12.07 -21.60 4.74
CA LYS A 109 -12.57 -22.24 3.53
C LYS A 109 -11.45 -22.55 2.54
N GLU A 110 -10.63 -23.56 2.86
CA GLU A 110 -9.43 -23.91 2.08
C GLU A 110 -9.70 -24.19 0.60
N LYS A 111 -10.77 -24.93 0.28
CA LYS A 111 -11.10 -25.27 -1.12
C LYS A 111 -11.48 -24.06 -1.97
N GLU A 112 -12.21 -23.10 -1.39
CA GLU A 112 -12.58 -21.85 -2.08
C GLU A 112 -11.37 -20.92 -2.18
N PHE A 113 -10.50 -20.91 -1.16
CA PHE A 113 -9.24 -20.18 -1.15
C PHE A 113 -8.29 -20.62 -2.27
N GLU A 114 -8.03 -21.93 -2.38
CA GLU A 114 -7.19 -22.49 -3.45
C GLU A 114 -7.76 -22.18 -4.84
N ALA A 115 -9.08 -22.34 -5.02
CA ALA A 115 -9.74 -22.03 -6.28
C ALA A 115 -9.67 -20.54 -6.65
N ALA A 116 -9.81 -19.63 -5.69
CA ALA A 116 -9.67 -18.18 -5.90
C ALA A 116 -8.22 -17.80 -6.21
N LEU A 117 -7.24 -18.39 -5.51
CA LEU A 117 -5.81 -18.15 -5.70
C LEU A 117 -5.35 -18.67 -7.08
N GLN A 118 -5.83 -19.85 -7.50
CA GLN A 118 -5.56 -20.42 -8.82
C GLN A 118 -6.20 -19.59 -9.94
N LYS A 119 -7.41 -19.05 -9.73
CA LYS A 119 -8.08 -18.14 -10.68
C LYS A 119 -7.33 -16.82 -10.84
N LEU A 120 -6.71 -16.30 -9.77
CA LEU A 120 -5.94 -15.06 -9.79
C LEU A 120 -4.56 -15.23 -10.46
N ARG A 121 -3.92 -16.39 -10.25
CA ARG A 121 -2.54 -16.64 -10.71
C ARG A 121 -2.43 -17.33 -12.06
N GLY A 122 -3.49 -18.01 -12.49
CA GLY A 122 -3.51 -18.82 -13.69
C GLY A 122 -3.67 -20.30 -13.37
N LYS A 123 -4.37 -21.02 -14.27
CA LYS A 123 -4.82 -22.40 -14.04
C LYS A 123 -3.66 -23.39 -13.82
N ASP A 124 -2.48 -23.09 -14.36
CA ASP A 124 -1.29 -23.96 -14.36
C ASP A 124 -0.18 -23.46 -13.41
N ALA A 125 -0.44 -22.44 -12.60
CA ALA A 125 0.54 -21.92 -11.66
C ALA A 125 0.59 -22.79 -10.39
N ASP A 126 1.78 -23.15 -9.94
CA ASP A 126 1.96 -23.78 -8.63
C ASP A 126 1.64 -22.77 -7.53
N ILE A 127 0.49 -22.96 -6.87
CA ILE A 127 -0.01 -22.12 -5.79
C ILE A 127 0.32 -22.69 -4.41
N THR A 128 0.90 -23.88 -4.33
CA THR A 128 1.06 -24.64 -3.07
C THR A 128 1.92 -23.88 -2.06
N HIS A 129 3.04 -23.32 -2.53
CA HIS A 129 3.95 -22.56 -1.68
C HIS A 129 3.31 -21.27 -1.16
N GLU A 130 2.59 -20.54 -2.01
CA GLU A 130 1.97 -19.28 -1.61
C GLU A 130 0.71 -19.46 -0.77
N ALA A 131 -0.04 -20.53 -1.04
CA ALA A 131 -1.14 -20.93 -0.19
C ALA A 131 -0.65 -21.16 1.24
N ALA A 132 0.46 -21.87 1.41
CA ALA A 132 1.09 -22.12 2.70
C ALA A 132 1.60 -20.83 3.36
N GLU A 133 2.28 -19.94 2.62
CA GLU A 133 2.72 -18.64 3.16
C GLU A 133 1.56 -17.77 3.64
N ILE A 134 0.46 -17.71 2.88
CA ILE A 134 -0.72 -16.93 3.25
C ILE A 134 -1.40 -17.52 4.50
N GLN A 135 -1.47 -18.84 4.59
CA GLN A 135 -2.02 -19.52 5.78
C GLN A 135 -1.17 -19.27 7.03
N ASP A 136 0.15 -19.42 6.94
CA ASP A 136 1.08 -19.15 8.05
C ASP A 136 1.02 -17.69 8.50
N TYR A 137 0.91 -16.76 7.55
CA TYR A 137 0.69 -15.34 7.84
C TYR A 137 -0.62 -15.08 8.59
N ILE A 138 -1.72 -15.73 8.18
CA ILE A 138 -3.02 -15.57 8.83
C ILE A 138 -3.02 -16.20 10.22
N GLU A 139 -2.41 -17.38 10.40
CA GLU A 139 -2.27 -18.01 11.71
C GLU A 139 -1.44 -17.13 12.66
N THR A 140 -0.36 -16.55 12.15
CA THR A 140 0.44 -15.55 12.90
C THR A 140 -0.39 -14.33 13.27
N LEU A 141 -1.26 -13.85 12.38
CA LEU A 141 -2.18 -12.75 12.66
C LEU A 141 -3.27 -13.12 13.68
N GLU A 142 -3.74 -14.36 13.72
CA GLU A 142 -4.72 -14.82 14.72
C GLU A 142 -4.10 -14.98 16.10
N ARG A 143 -2.81 -15.35 16.17
CA ARG A 143 -2.03 -15.39 17.42
C ARG A 143 -1.75 -14.00 17.99
N LEU A 144 -1.72 -12.98 17.14
CA LEU A 144 -1.63 -11.58 17.58
C LEU A 144 -2.97 -11.12 18.17
N PRO A 145 -2.95 -10.26 19.22
CA PRO A 145 -4.18 -9.70 19.76
C PRO A 145 -4.93 -8.97 18.64
N LYS A 146 -6.20 -9.33 18.42
CA LYS A 146 -7.06 -8.70 17.41
C LYS A 146 -7.02 -7.19 17.63
N ALA A 147 -6.44 -6.46 16.69
CA ALA A 147 -6.36 -5.01 16.74
C ALA A 147 -7.78 -4.44 16.81
N GLY A 148 -8.15 -3.94 17.99
CA GLY A 148 -9.43 -3.27 18.19
C GLY A 148 -9.41 -1.86 17.58
N MET A 149 -10.58 -1.28 17.33
CA MET A 149 -10.68 0.12 16.88
C MET A 149 -10.00 1.11 17.86
N LEU A 150 -9.93 0.75 19.15
CA LEU A 150 -9.25 1.53 20.20
C LEU A 150 -7.73 1.37 20.17
N ASP A 151 -7.21 0.32 19.52
CA ASP A 151 -5.77 0.07 19.41
C ASP A 151 -5.10 1.03 18.42
N LEU A 152 -5.88 1.56 17.47
CA LEU A 152 -5.46 2.65 16.58
C LEU A 152 -5.20 3.97 17.33
N PHE A 153 -5.80 4.16 18.51
CA PHE A 153 -5.56 5.31 19.39
C PHE A 153 -4.34 5.12 20.32
N GLN A 154 -3.61 4.01 20.22
CA GLN A 154 -2.34 3.90 20.93
C GLN A 154 -1.33 4.92 20.36
N ARG A 155 -0.52 5.51 21.24
CA ARG A 155 0.49 6.54 20.93
C ARG A 155 1.48 6.13 19.82
N ARG A 156 1.66 4.82 19.61
CA ARG A 156 2.47 4.25 18.55
C ARG A 156 1.83 4.40 17.16
N TYR A 157 0.53 4.17 17.03
CA TYR A 157 -0.20 4.23 15.76
C TYR A 157 -0.84 5.60 15.49
N LEU A 158 -1.13 6.37 16.55
CA LEU A 158 -1.68 7.73 16.46
C LEU A 158 -0.88 8.64 15.51
N ARG A 159 0.45 8.54 15.49
CA ARG A 159 1.27 9.33 14.56
C ARG A 159 0.93 9.04 13.10
N SER A 160 0.75 7.77 12.74
CA SER A 160 0.41 7.38 11.37
C SER A 160 -1.05 7.72 11.04
N VAL A 161 -1.97 7.50 11.99
CA VAL A 161 -3.39 7.82 11.84
C VAL A 161 -3.61 9.33 11.66
N THR A 162 -2.97 10.17 12.49
CA THR A 162 -3.08 11.64 12.39
C THR A 162 -2.53 12.16 11.07
N ILE A 163 -1.43 11.59 10.54
CA ILE A 163 -0.92 11.96 9.22
C ILE A 163 -1.92 11.57 8.12
N GLY A 164 -2.48 10.36 8.16
CA GLY A 164 -3.46 9.91 7.17
C GLY A 164 -4.75 10.74 7.19
N VAL A 165 -5.31 10.97 8.38
CA VAL A 165 -6.52 11.79 8.57
C VAL A 165 -6.25 13.24 8.20
N GLY A 166 -5.12 13.80 8.65
CA GLY A 166 -4.72 15.16 8.30
C GLY A 166 -4.58 15.35 6.79
N LEU A 167 -3.94 14.39 6.11
CA LEU A 167 -3.81 14.41 4.65
C LEU A 167 -5.18 14.37 3.95
N MET A 168 -6.11 13.53 4.40
CA MET A 168 -7.47 13.47 3.86
C MET A 168 -8.25 14.78 4.07
N VAL A 169 -8.10 15.40 5.24
CA VAL A 169 -8.72 16.69 5.53
C VAL A 169 -8.14 17.79 4.64
N PHE A 170 -6.81 17.84 4.46
CA PHE A 170 -6.17 18.78 3.54
C PHE A 170 -6.62 18.59 2.09
N GLN A 171 -6.84 17.35 1.65
CA GLN A 171 -7.40 17.08 0.32
C GLN A 171 -8.81 17.69 0.16
N GLN A 172 -9.69 17.57 1.17
CA GLN A 172 -11.03 18.16 1.12
C GLN A 172 -11.01 19.70 1.15
N PHE A 173 -10.08 20.30 1.90
CA PHE A 173 -9.87 21.76 1.90
C PHE A 173 -9.35 22.32 0.57
N GLY A 174 -8.81 21.47 -0.31
CA GLY A 174 -8.50 21.83 -1.70
C GLY A 174 -9.72 22.29 -2.51
N GLY A 175 -10.93 22.16 -1.97
CA GLY A 175 -12.13 22.83 -2.48
C GLY A 175 -12.67 22.22 -3.76
N ILE A 176 -12.24 21.01 -4.14
CA ILE A 176 -12.66 20.37 -5.39
C ILE A 176 -14.18 20.25 -5.48
N ASN A 177 -14.83 19.91 -4.37
CA ASN A 177 -16.29 19.88 -4.28
C ASN A 177 -16.89 21.28 -4.48
N GLY A 178 -16.32 22.32 -3.88
CA GLY A 178 -16.78 23.70 -4.04
C GLY A 178 -16.61 24.26 -5.46
N ILE A 179 -15.49 23.93 -6.13
CA ILE A 179 -15.22 24.31 -7.51
C ILE A 179 -16.20 23.61 -8.46
N CYS A 180 -16.47 22.32 -8.26
CA CYS A 180 -17.45 21.58 -9.05
C CYS A 180 -18.86 22.21 -8.97
N PHE A 181 -19.33 22.56 -7.76
CA PHE A 181 -20.63 23.23 -7.61
C PHE A 181 -20.65 24.63 -8.23
N THR A 182 -19.56 25.38 -8.08
CA THR A 182 -19.46 26.73 -8.65
C THR A 182 -19.43 26.69 -10.18
N ALA A 183 -18.66 25.78 -10.76
CA ALA A 183 -18.59 25.56 -12.21
C ALA A 183 -19.94 25.13 -12.80
N ALA A 184 -20.64 24.20 -12.12
CA ALA A 184 -21.98 23.78 -12.50
C ALA A 184 -22.99 24.94 -12.48
N LEU A 185 -22.92 25.81 -11.47
CA LEU A 185 -23.77 26.98 -11.36
C LEU A 185 -23.50 27.98 -12.50
N PHE A 186 -22.24 28.31 -12.78
CA PHE A 186 -21.90 29.23 -13.88
C PHE A 186 -22.37 28.73 -15.25
N LEU A 187 -22.21 27.44 -15.53
CA LEU A 187 -22.68 26.84 -16.78
C LEU A 187 -24.21 26.83 -16.90
N SER A 188 -24.94 26.60 -15.79
CA SER A 188 -26.41 26.68 -15.79
C SER A 188 -26.96 28.09 -16.00
N GLN A 189 -26.16 29.13 -15.77
CA GLN A 189 -26.58 30.53 -15.91
C GLN A 189 -26.31 31.10 -17.32
N GLN A 190 -25.62 30.34 -18.18
CA GLN A 190 -25.26 30.72 -19.56
C GLN A 190 -26.07 29.98 -20.64
N ALA A 191 -26.96 29.05 -20.25
CA ALA A 191 -27.91 28.34 -21.12
C ALA A 191 -29.33 28.90 -20.96
#